data_AF-A0A8J4WEP6-F1
#
_entry.id   AF-A0A8J4WEP6-F1
#
_cell.length_a   1.000
_cell.length_b   1.000
_cell.length_c   1.000
_cell.angle_alpha   90.00
_cell.angle_beta   90.00
_cell.angle_gamma   90.00
#
_symmetry.space_group_name_H-M   'P 1'
#
loop_
_entity.id
_entity.type
_entity.pdbx_description
1 polymer ?
#
loop_
_entity_poly.entity_id
_entity_poly.type
_entity_poly.pdbx_seq_one_letter_code
_entity_poly.pdbx_strand_id
1 'polypeptide(L)'
;MFLKPITIKSNSKIKASERKQLLEDFHRQYPLVLPLPVALASSSVFRLKIATSDSTYVNIFKFDNQPLLIEHRKTLIPTLFLLWLLPDLLPYFKTHDELISKLASGADLMIPGIVLDHPLSSSSFDSVQKGVLCAISTISSRAPIAVGHTAMSSYDMFMSGGRGKAVIIYHVLGDSICALGTGLSRPLLSWAASTDSTTDDRSLENFHEDFSVLSSTQSVASEQNENRFCQTLADTKVKDSIDSNELLRDCFLRGLNQIKDNQLPMPVNVFYAQYVLTQRPASVNLDIKKTPYKKVGVFLSAMQNERLIELGEPKPGIFVLKSILRDNLALLRMSCLPESDQPSVFKSSPSKIWPPGYFGPPHIEDVRIVTGPASALFSQAGYSPNTCISQSEARKVIDSYVRQCGIQRQDDPSFELYSRIL
;
A
#
# COMPACT_ATOMS: atom_id res chain seq x y z
N MET A 1 5.96 22.25 2.47
CA MET A 1 7.36 22.31 1.99
C MET A 1 7.57 21.57 0.65
N PHE A 2 6.88 20.45 0.38
CA PHE A 2 7.14 19.59 -0.78
C PHE A 2 6.03 19.58 -1.84
N LEU A 3 5.27 20.67 -1.93
CA LEU A 3 4.16 20.82 -2.89
C LEU A 3 4.66 20.88 -4.33
N LYS A 4 5.72 21.66 -4.56
CA LYS A 4 6.33 21.78 -5.89
C LYS A 4 7.21 20.56 -6.18
N PRO A 5 7.39 20.20 -7.47
CA PRO A 5 8.25 19.09 -7.86
C PRO A 5 9.65 19.19 -7.25
N ILE A 6 10.10 18.09 -6.62
CA ILE A 6 11.42 17.98 -5.99
C ILE A 6 12.45 17.46 -6.99
N THR A 7 13.69 17.94 -6.89
CA THR A 7 14.80 17.41 -7.68
C THR A 7 15.73 16.56 -6.82
N ILE A 8 16.00 15.33 -7.25
CA ILE A 8 16.90 14.42 -6.54
C ILE A 8 18.33 14.74 -6.96
N LYS A 9 19.17 15.18 -6.01
CA LYS A 9 20.59 15.51 -6.24
C LYS A 9 21.50 14.32 -6.03
N SER A 10 21.20 13.48 -5.05
CA SER A 10 21.94 12.23 -4.81
C SER A 10 21.05 11.15 -4.21
N ASN A 11 21.38 9.90 -4.49
CA ASN A 11 20.77 8.72 -3.89
C ASN A 11 21.87 7.73 -3.53
N SER A 12 22.12 7.51 -2.24
CA SER A 12 23.21 6.66 -1.76
C SER A 12 22.74 5.75 -0.64
N LYS A 13 23.16 4.48 -0.68
CA LYS A 13 22.94 3.54 0.42
C LYS A 13 23.79 3.95 1.63
N ILE A 14 23.18 4.01 2.82
CA ILE A 14 23.91 4.36 4.05
C ILE A 14 24.58 3.13 4.66
N LYS A 15 25.69 3.34 5.37
CA LYS A 15 26.42 2.28 6.07
C LYS A 15 25.65 1.84 7.33
N ALA A 16 25.94 0.63 7.82
CA ALA A 16 25.31 0.11 9.03
C ALA A 16 25.59 0.97 10.28
N SER A 17 26.78 1.55 10.39
CA SER A 17 27.16 2.47 11.48
C SER A 17 26.34 3.76 11.44
N GLU A 18 26.20 4.36 10.25
CA GLU A 18 25.42 5.57 10.02
C GLU A 18 23.92 5.34 10.27
N ARG A 19 23.40 4.17 9.88
CA ARG A 19 22.04 3.75 10.20
C ARG A 19 21.82 3.68 11.72
N LYS A 20 22.78 3.09 12.45
CA LYS A 20 22.71 3.00 13.92
C LYS A 20 22.67 4.39 14.55
N GLN A 21 23.54 5.30 14.10
CA GLN A 21 23.55 6.69 14.54
C GLN A 21 22.24 7.42 14.23
N LEU A 22 21.67 7.24 13.04
CA LEU A 22 20.38 7.81 12.66
C LEU A 22 19.25 7.37 13.60
N LEU A 23 19.22 6.09 13.97
CA LEU A 23 18.23 5.56 14.91
C LEU A 23 18.47 6.05 16.35
N GLU A 24 19.73 6.19 16.77
CA GLU A 24 20.08 6.79 18.06
C GLU A 24 19.64 8.26 18.15
N ASP A 25 19.89 9.04 17.09
CA ASP A 25 19.44 10.43 16.99
C ASP A 25 17.90 10.52 17.00
N PHE A 26 17.22 9.58 16.33
CA PHE A 26 15.77 9.48 16.35
C PHE A 26 15.25 9.19 17.76
N HIS A 27 15.84 8.24 18.47
CA HIS A 27 15.48 7.94 19.87
C HIS A 27 15.77 9.10 20.82
N ARG A 28 16.84 9.85 20.58
CA ARG A 28 17.17 11.03 21.38
C ARG A 28 16.13 12.14 21.21
N GLN A 29 15.59 12.28 20.00
CA GLN A 29 14.58 13.29 19.69
C GLN A 29 13.17 12.85 20.10
N TYR A 30 12.87 11.56 19.95
CA TYR A 30 11.58 10.97 20.25
C TYR A 30 11.76 9.87 21.30
N PRO A 31 11.57 10.21 22.60
CA PRO A 31 11.56 9.24 23.68
C PRO A 31 10.32 8.34 23.54
N LEU A 32 10.40 7.39 22.62
CA LEU A 32 9.35 6.45 22.30
C LEU A 32 9.17 5.40 23.39
N VAL A 33 7.94 4.91 23.53
CA VAL A 33 7.67 3.61 24.14
C VAL A 33 8.04 2.54 23.11
N LEU A 34 9.05 1.72 23.42
CA LEU A 34 9.42 0.55 22.63
C LEU A 34 8.23 -0.41 22.52
N PRO A 35 8.04 -1.12 21.38
CA PRO A 35 9.03 -1.45 20.35
C PRO A 35 8.96 -0.60 19.06
N LEU A 36 10.11 -0.45 18.38
CA LEU A 36 10.15 0.15 17.04
C LEU A 36 9.47 -0.75 15.98
N PRO A 37 8.78 -0.18 14.99
CA PRO A 37 8.23 -0.90 13.85
C PRO A 37 9.31 -1.68 13.09
N VAL A 38 8.94 -2.86 12.58
CA VAL A 38 9.82 -3.70 11.72
C VAL A 38 10.34 -2.91 10.51
N ALA A 39 9.57 -1.95 10.00
CA ALA A 39 9.96 -1.09 8.89
C ALA A 39 11.23 -0.25 9.17
N LEU A 40 11.52 0.08 10.43
CA LEU A 40 12.76 0.77 10.82
C LEU A 40 13.93 -0.21 11.06
N ALA A 41 13.67 -1.51 11.17
CA ALA A 41 14.69 -2.55 11.34
C ALA A 41 15.37 -2.96 10.02
N SER A 42 14.83 -2.53 8.89
CA SER A 42 15.33 -2.86 7.55
C SER A 42 16.82 -2.54 7.36
N SER A 43 17.53 -3.47 6.72
CA SER A 43 18.98 -3.35 6.43
C SER A 43 19.28 -2.54 5.17
N SER A 44 18.28 -2.35 4.30
CA SER A 44 18.40 -1.58 3.08
C SER A 44 17.88 -0.16 3.30
N VAL A 45 18.78 0.75 3.65
CA VAL A 45 18.45 2.17 3.87
C VAL A 45 19.21 3.05 2.87
N PHE A 46 18.47 3.94 2.20
CA PHE A 46 19.01 4.90 1.23
C PHE A 46 18.79 6.33 1.72
N ARG A 47 19.82 7.17 1.63
CA ARG A 47 19.72 8.62 1.80
C ARG A 47 19.55 9.28 0.45
N LEU A 48 18.43 9.97 0.27
CA LEU A 48 18.15 10.81 -0.89
C LEU A 48 18.37 12.27 -0.49
N LYS A 49 19.33 12.94 -1.12
CA LYS A 49 19.48 14.38 -0.98
C LYS A 49 18.63 15.04 -2.03
N ILE A 50 17.59 15.76 -1.60
CA ILE A 50 16.69 16.49 -2.48
C ILE A 50 16.95 17.99 -2.37
N ALA A 51 16.74 18.70 -3.47
CA ALA A 51 16.67 20.16 -3.47
C ALA A 51 15.20 20.56 -3.72
N THR A 52 14.65 21.34 -2.78
CA THR A 52 13.33 21.96 -2.95
C THR A 52 13.42 23.12 -3.95
N SER A 53 12.27 23.58 -4.44
CA SER A 53 12.21 24.73 -5.35
C SER A 53 12.78 26.02 -4.74
N ASP A 54 12.81 26.11 -3.40
CA ASP A 54 13.36 27.24 -2.67
C ASP A 54 14.87 27.06 -2.38
N SER A 55 15.54 26.22 -3.17
CA SER A 55 16.99 25.90 -3.05
C SER A 55 17.42 25.36 -1.68
N THR A 56 16.48 24.84 -0.88
CA THR A 56 16.79 24.22 0.41
C THR A 56 17.08 22.74 0.21
N TYR A 57 18.17 22.27 0.80
CA TYR A 57 18.54 20.87 0.78
C TYR A 57 17.91 20.12 1.95
N VAL A 58 17.29 18.98 1.64
CA VAL A 58 16.67 18.09 2.62
C VAL A 58 17.15 16.68 2.35
N ASN A 59 17.42 15.91 3.41
CA ASN A 59 17.72 14.49 3.27
C ASN A 59 16.45 13.69 3.57
N ILE A 60 16.15 12.70 2.73
CA ILE A 60 15.06 11.74 2.94
C ILE A 60 15.70 10.37 3.12
N PHE A 61 15.33 9.67 4.18
CA PHE A 61 15.79 8.30 4.44
C PHE A 61 14.70 7.31 4.04
N LYS A 62 15.02 6.48 3.04
CA LYS A 62 14.16 5.42 2.55
C LYS A 62 14.57 4.07 3.13
N PHE A 63 13.64 3.39 3.79
CA PHE A 63 13.78 2.03 4.32
C PHE A 63 12.98 1.10 3.43
N ASP A 64 13.61 0.12 2.79
CA ASP A 64 12.97 -0.80 1.83
C ASP A 64 12.07 -0.09 0.80
N ASN A 65 12.59 1.02 0.27
CA ASN A 65 11.93 1.90 -0.69
C ASN A 65 10.73 2.73 -0.15
N GLN A 66 10.47 2.74 1.15
CA GLN A 66 9.53 3.68 1.79
C GLN A 66 10.28 4.86 2.41
N PRO A 67 9.92 6.12 2.08
CA PRO A 67 10.44 7.26 2.81
C PRO A 67 9.83 7.27 4.22
N LEU A 68 10.65 7.06 5.25
CA LEU A 68 10.16 7.03 6.64
C LEU A 68 10.56 8.29 7.42
N LEU A 69 11.74 8.84 7.15
CA LEU A 69 12.28 9.99 7.88
C LEU A 69 12.74 11.07 6.91
N ILE A 70 12.52 12.33 7.31
CA ILE A 70 13.02 13.53 6.65
C ILE A 70 13.97 14.20 7.63
N GLU A 71 15.18 14.53 7.22
CA GLU A 71 16.10 15.35 7.99
C GLU A 71 16.14 16.75 7.40
N HIS A 72 15.67 17.72 8.19
CA HIS A 72 15.67 19.13 7.83
C HIS A 72 16.23 19.94 9.00
N ARG A 73 17.27 20.76 8.74
CA ARG A 73 17.94 21.59 9.75
C ARG A 73 18.40 20.83 11.01
N LYS A 74 18.92 19.60 10.83
CA LYS A 74 19.34 18.67 11.91
C LYS A 74 18.21 18.15 12.80
N THR A 75 16.96 18.35 12.40
CA THR A 75 15.79 17.77 13.05
C THR A 75 15.28 16.62 12.20
N LEU A 76 15.06 15.47 12.82
CA LEU A 76 14.43 14.31 12.18
C LEU A 76 12.93 14.48 12.26
N ILE A 77 12.23 14.42 11.13
CA ILE A 77 10.79 14.58 11.00
C ILE A 77 10.24 13.25 10.47
N PRO A 78 9.37 12.55 11.23
CA PRO A 78 8.69 11.37 10.74
C PRO A 78 7.76 11.74 9.57
N THR A 79 7.82 10.95 8.51
CA THR A 79 6.87 11.04 7.40
C THR A 79 5.50 10.50 7.80
N LEU A 80 4.48 10.73 6.98
CA LEU A 80 3.15 10.15 7.18
C LEU A 80 3.20 8.61 7.22
N PHE A 81 4.05 7.99 6.40
CA PHE A 81 4.23 6.53 6.40
C PHE A 81 4.70 6.00 7.77
N LEU A 82 5.62 6.72 8.43
CA LEU A 82 6.08 6.33 9.75
C LEU A 82 5.03 6.61 10.83
N LEU A 83 4.32 7.73 10.74
CA LEU A 83 3.26 8.07 11.68
C LEU A 83 2.03 7.16 11.58
N TRP A 84 1.80 6.53 10.43
CA TRP A 84 0.77 5.49 10.30
C TRP A 84 1.15 4.21 11.04
N LEU A 85 2.44 3.93 11.20
CA LEU A 85 2.94 2.82 12.01
C LEU A 85 3.01 3.17 13.50
N LEU A 86 3.22 4.45 13.83
CA LEU A 86 3.34 4.98 15.19
C LEU A 86 2.49 6.25 15.35
N PRO A 87 1.16 6.12 15.50
CA PRO A 87 0.26 7.27 15.59
C PRO A 87 0.45 8.09 16.88
N ASP A 88 1.02 7.49 17.93
CA ASP A 88 1.29 8.13 19.23
C ASP A 88 2.67 8.82 19.31
N LEU A 89 3.44 8.84 18.20
CA LEU A 89 4.79 9.42 18.19
C LEU A 89 4.79 10.94 18.42
N LEU A 90 3.75 11.64 17.98
CA LEU A 90 3.64 13.10 18.04
C LEU A 90 2.29 13.52 18.66
N PRO A 91 2.23 14.69 19.32
CA PRO A 91 0.95 15.33 19.61
C PRO A 91 0.19 15.58 18.30
N TYR A 92 -1.14 15.51 18.34
CA TYR A 92 -1.96 15.62 17.15
C TYR A 92 -3.06 16.67 17.30
N PHE A 93 -3.51 17.24 16.18
CA PHE A 93 -4.71 18.06 16.10
C PHE A 93 -5.75 17.39 15.20
N LYS A 94 -7.02 17.46 15.60
CA LYS A 94 -8.15 17.00 14.77
C LYS A 94 -8.61 18.13 13.85
N THR A 95 -8.97 17.80 12.62
CA THR A 95 -9.56 18.74 11.65
C THR A 95 -10.68 18.09 10.83
N HIS A 96 -11.45 18.90 10.09
CA HIS A 96 -12.51 18.40 9.20
C HIS A 96 -11.92 17.84 7.89
N ASP A 97 -12.62 16.88 7.29
CA ASP A 97 -12.20 16.22 6.05
C ASP A 97 -12.11 17.20 4.86
N GLU A 98 -12.96 18.23 4.83
CA GLU A 98 -12.94 19.26 3.79
C GLU A 98 -11.60 20.02 3.72
N LEU A 99 -10.89 20.13 4.84
CA LEU A 99 -9.61 20.81 4.91
C LEU A 99 -8.48 20.01 4.24
N ILE A 100 -8.64 18.70 3.99
CA ILE A 100 -7.61 17.89 3.34
C ILE A 100 -7.19 18.52 2.00
N SER A 101 -8.16 18.93 1.17
CA SER A 101 -7.89 19.56 -0.13
C SER A 101 -7.13 20.89 0.01
N LYS A 102 -7.45 21.69 1.02
CA LYS A 102 -6.78 22.96 1.31
C LYS A 102 -5.36 22.74 1.82
N LEU A 103 -5.15 21.78 2.71
CA LEU A 103 -3.81 21.44 3.21
C LEU A 103 -2.95 20.85 2.08
N ALA A 104 -3.53 20.00 1.23
CA ALA A 104 -2.86 19.45 0.04
C ALA A 104 -2.46 20.54 -0.96
N SER A 105 -3.18 21.67 -1.01
CA SER A 105 -2.79 22.85 -1.79
C SER A 105 -1.63 23.65 -1.19
N GLY A 106 -1.09 23.24 -0.04
CA GLY A 106 0.04 23.87 0.64
C GLY A 106 -0.35 24.95 1.65
N ALA A 107 -1.61 25.03 2.06
CA ALA A 107 -2.05 25.92 3.13
C ALA A 107 -1.57 25.44 4.51
N ASP A 108 -1.39 26.38 5.43
CA ASP A 108 -1.17 26.08 6.86
C ASP A 108 -2.50 25.80 7.57
N LEU A 109 -2.45 25.07 8.69
CA LEU A 109 -3.65 24.87 9.52
C LEU A 109 -3.91 26.12 10.34
N MET A 110 -5.09 26.71 10.17
CA MET A 110 -5.55 27.85 10.95
C MET A 110 -6.30 27.39 12.20
N ILE A 111 -6.33 28.21 13.25
CA ILE A 111 -6.99 27.86 14.53
C ILE A 111 -8.47 27.44 14.34
N PRO A 112 -9.31 28.12 13.53
CA PRO A 112 -10.68 27.68 13.26
C PRO A 112 -10.83 26.30 12.64
N GLY A 113 -9.77 25.78 12.03
CA GLY A 113 -9.77 24.45 11.42
C GLY A 113 -9.55 23.32 12.42
N ILE A 114 -9.22 23.64 13.67
CA ILE A 114 -9.03 22.64 14.73
C ILE A 114 -10.38 22.27 15.33
N VAL A 115 -10.64 20.97 15.39
CA VAL A 115 -11.80 20.39 16.03
C VAL A 115 -11.42 20.01 17.45
N LEU A 116 -12.22 20.48 18.41
CA LEU A 116 -12.04 20.19 19.83
C LEU A 116 -13.14 19.24 20.30
N ASP A 117 -12.78 18.26 21.11
CA ASP A 117 -13.75 17.32 21.70
C ASP A 117 -14.54 17.97 22.85
N HIS A 118 -14.01 19.04 23.43
CA HIS A 118 -14.59 19.78 24.55
C HIS A 118 -14.67 21.28 24.26
N PRO A 119 -15.52 22.03 24.99
CA PRO A 119 -15.58 23.49 24.87
C PRO A 119 -14.21 24.14 25.06
N LEU A 120 -13.99 25.25 24.38
CA LEU A 120 -12.75 26.03 24.44
C LEU A 120 -12.39 26.38 25.90
N SER A 121 -11.30 25.79 26.35
CA SER A 121 -10.69 25.94 27.67
C SER A 121 -9.18 26.18 27.48
N SER A 122 -8.51 26.67 28.52
CA SER A 122 -7.04 26.86 28.52
C SER A 122 -6.27 25.55 28.30
N SER A 123 -6.90 24.40 28.53
CA SER A 123 -6.36 23.06 28.30
C SER A 123 -6.75 22.43 26.95
N SER A 124 -7.52 23.10 26.09
CA SER A 124 -8.05 22.51 24.85
C SER A 124 -7.00 22.10 23.82
N PHE A 125 -5.76 22.55 23.95
CA PHE A 125 -4.67 22.28 23.00
C PHE A 125 -3.50 21.52 23.65
N ASP A 126 -3.80 20.63 24.60
CA ASP A 126 -2.86 19.68 25.21
C ASP A 126 -1.54 20.28 25.73
N SER A 127 -1.58 21.54 26.18
CA SER A 127 -0.41 22.28 26.70
C SER A 127 0.80 22.30 25.75
N VAL A 128 0.57 22.25 24.43
CA VAL A 128 1.63 22.21 23.43
C VAL A 128 2.36 23.57 23.36
N GLN A 129 3.69 23.52 23.35
CA GLN A 129 4.54 24.72 23.19
C GLN A 129 4.69 25.13 21.72
N LYS A 130 5.06 26.38 21.49
CA LYS A 130 5.39 26.88 20.14
C LYS A 130 6.61 26.17 19.56
N GLY A 131 6.54 25.77 18.29
CA GLY A 131 7.64 25.13 17.57
C GLY A 131 7.75 23.61 17.79
N VAL A 132 6.80 22.99 18.48
CA VAL A 132 6.75 21.54 18.70
C VAL A 132 6.19 20.85 17.46
N LEU A 133 6.76 19.68 17.12
CA LEU A 133 6.31 18.90 15.97
C LEU A 133 5.01 18.19 16.30
N CYS A 134 4.03 18.30 15.41
CA CYS A 134 2.70 17.73 15.59
C CYS A 134 2.18 17.10 14.30
N ALA A 135 1.28 16.14 14.48
CA ALA A 135 0.53 15.51 13.42
C ALA A 135 -0.85 16.18 13.27
N ILE A 136 -1.42 16.13 12.07
CA ILE A 136 -2.79 16.58 11.81
C ILE A 136 -3.55 15.37 11.31
N SER A 137 -4.65 15.04 11.99
CA SER A 137 -5.54 13.92 11.66
C SER A 137 -6.95 14.45 11.44
N THR A 138 -7.81 13.65 10.83
CA THR A 138 -9.19 14.07 10.60
C THR A 138 -10.17 13.43 11.57
N ILE A 139 -11.38 13.97 11.65
CA ILE A 139 -12.45 13.37 12.46
C ILE A 139 -12.72 11.93 12.02
N SER A 140 -12.69 11.65 10.71
CA SER A 140 -12.99 10.33 10.15
C SER A 140 -11.91 9.27 10.37
N SER A 141 -10.65 9.66 10.54
CA SER A 141 -9.54 8.72 10.76
C SER A 141 -8.41 9.35 11.55
N ARG A 142 -7.93 8.60 12.54
CA ARG A 142 -6.76 8.96 13.35
C ARG A 142 -5.46 8.96 12.54
N ALA A 143 -5.41 8.30 11.39
CA ALA A 143 -4.23 8.29 10.52
C ALA A 143 -3.88 9.71 10.06
N PRO A 144 -2.67 10.22 10.38
CA PRO A 144 -2.30 11.59 10.02
C PRO A 144 -2.34 11.87 8.52
N ILE A 145 -2.77 13.07 8.16
CA ILE A 145 -2.81 13.62 6.80
C ILE A 145 -1.70 14.64 6.57
N ALA A 146 -1.16 15.24 7.62
CA ALA A 146 -0.10 16.23 7.53
C ALA A 146 0.76 16.25 8.79
N VAL A 147 1.98 16.78 8.65
CA VAL A 147 2.96 16.97 9.72
C VAL A 147 3.51 18.38 9.63
N GLY A 148 3.62 19.04 10.78
CA GLY A 148 4.10 20.42 10.87
C GLY A 148 4.54 20.81 12.27
N HIS A 149 5.02 22.05 12.40
CA HIS A 149 5.33 22.64 13.71
C HIS A 149 4.21 23.57 14.16
N THR A 150 3.93 23.59 15.45
CA THR A 150 3.04 24.59 16.04
C THR A 150 3.59 26.01 15.85
N ALA A 151 2.77 26.91 15.34
CA ALA A 151 3.13 28.32 15.14
C ALA A 151 2.99 29.13 16.45
N MET A 152 2.12 28.67 17.34
CA MET A 152 1.70 29.34 18.58
C MET A 152 1.67 28.32 19.73
N SER A 153 1.79 28.79 20.97
CA SER A 153 1.59 27.93 22.15
C SER A 153 0.10 27.68 22.39
N SER A 154 -0.25 26.65 23.17
CA SER A 154 -1.64 26.37 23.58
C SER A 154 -2.33 27.60 24.19
N TYR A 155 -1.60 28.32 25.05
CA TYR A 155 -2.09 29.56 25.67
C TYR A 155 -2.33 30.66 24.63
N ASP A 156 -1.38 30.88 23.71
CA ASP A 156 -1.54 31.88 22.65
C ASP A 156 -2.68 31.53 21.69
N MET A 157 -2.84 30.23 21.37
CA MET A 157 -3.93 29.75 20.51
C MET A 157 -5.29 30.04 21.13
N PHE A 158 -5.42 29.83 22.44
CA PHE A 158 -6.62 30.17 23.20
C PHE A 158 -6.85 31.69 23.24
N MET A 159 -5.84 32.47 23.59
CA MET A 159 -5.93 33.93 23.69
C MET A 159 -6.19 34.63 22.34
N SER A 160 -5.89 33.96 21.22
CA SER A 160 -6.13 34.49 19.88
C SER A 160 -7.58 34.42 19.42
N GLY A 161 -8.49 33.85 20.23
CA GLY A 161 -9.93 33.88 19.97
C GLY A 161 -10.32 33.27 18.61
N GLY A 162 -9.66 32.18 18.22
CA GLY A 162 -9.93 31.51 16.95
C GLY A 162 -9.31 32.20 15.72
N ARG A 163 -8.28 33.03 15.87
CA ARG A 163 -7.61 33.67 14.72
C ARG A 163 -6.13 33.33 14.66
N GLY A 164 -5.60 33.21 13.45
CA GLY A 164 -4.18 32.98 13.22
C GLY A 164 -3.85 31.53 12.83
N LYS A 165 -2.55 31.31 12.62
CA LYS A 165 -2.00 30.01 12.21
C LYS A 165 -1.78 29.16 13.46
N ALA A 166 -2.30 27.94 13.43
CA ALA A 166 -2.06 26.94 14.46
C ALA A 166 -0.79 26.15 14.17
N VAL A 167 -0.68 25.60 12.95
CA VAL A 167 0.40 24.70 12.54
C VAL A 167 0.93 25.09 11.17
N ILE A 168 2.25 25.23 11.06
CA ILE A 168 2.96 25.44 9.79
C ILE A 168 3.28 24.07 9.20
N ILE A 169 2.75 23.78 8.01
CA ILE A 169 2.80 22.44 7.43
C ILE A 169 4.09 22.20 6.63
N TYR A 170 4.75 21.08 6.91
CA TYR A 170 5.90 20.63 6.15
C TYR A 170 5.55 19.60 5.10
N HIS A 171 4.91 18.52 5.53
CA HIS A 171 4.62 17.33 4.75
C HIS A 171 3.12 17.04 4.81
N VAL A 172 2.51 16.78 3.67
CA VAL A 172 1.07 16.54 3.55
C VAL A 172 0.81 15.39 2.59
N LEU A 173 -0.30 14.69 2.81
CA LEU A 173 -0.75 13.61 1.96
C LEU A 173 -0.93 14.11 0.52
N GLY A 174 -0.27 13.43 -0.41
CA GLY A 174 -0.30 13.79 -1.84
C GLY A 174 0.81 14.72 -2.29
N ASP A 175 1.76 15.08 -1.42
CA ASP A 175 2.92 15.87 -1.82
C ASP A 175 3.98 15.05 -2.59
N SER A 176 5.04 15.74 -3.05
CA SER A 176 6.09 15.11 -3.85
C SER A 176 6.90 14.06 -3.10
N ILE A 177 6.92 14.07 -1.76
CA ILE A 177 7.60 13.03 -0.97
C ILE A 177 6.76 11.76 -0.97
N CYS A 178 5.43 11.89 -0.87
CA CYS A 178 4.53 10.75 -0.93
C CYS A 178 4.70 9.95 -2.24
N ALA A 179 5.03 10.61 -3.35
CA ALA A 179 5.33 9.96 -4.64
C ALA A 179 6.64 9.14 -4.67
N LEU A 180 7.52 9.28 -3.66
CA LEU A 180 8.77 8.52 -3.56
C LEU A 180 8.60 7.12 -2.94
N GLY A 181 7.46 6.86 -2.28
CA GLY A 181 7.12 5.58 -1.65
C GLY A 181 6.26 4.69 -2.56
N THR A 182 5.81 3.54 -2.03
CA THR A 182 4.79 2.75 -2.74
C THR A 182 3.42 3.42 -2.65
N GLY A 183 2.52 3.07 -3.57
CA GLY A 183 1.19 3.66 -3.70
C GLY A 183 0.50 3.91 -2.34
N LEU A 184 0.01 5.13 -2.17
CA LEU A 184 -0.56 5.62 -0.92
C LEU A 184 -1.98 5.09 -0.76
N SER A 185 -2.24 4.42 0.35
CA SER A 185 -3.58 4.26 0.88
C SER A 185 -3.55 4.66 2.34
N ARG A 186 -4.24 5.75 2.69
CA ARG A 186 -4.36 6.19 4.09
C ARG A 186 -5.10 5.09 4.86
N PRO A 187 -4.53 4.54 5.93
CA PRO A 187 -5.22 3.54 6.74
C PRO A 187 -6.41 4.17 7.48
N LEU A 188 -7.43 3.37 7.74
CA LEU A 188 -8.52 3.76 8.62
C LEU A 188 -8.10 3.38 10.05
N LEU A 189 -7.72 4.38 10.84
CA LEU A 189 -7.41 4.20 12.27
C LEU A 189 -8.55 4.81 13.08
N SER A 190 -9.14 4.05 14.00
CA SER A 190 -10.20 4.56 14.87
C SER A 190 -9.64 5.48 15.95
N TRP A 191 -10.46 6.45 16.35
CA TRP A 191 -10.27 7.15 17.62
C TRP A 191 -10.70 6.18 18.72
N ALA A 192 -9.81 5.81 19.64
CA ALA A 192 -10.21 5.02 20.80
C ALA A 192 -11.32 5.79 21.54
N ALA A 193 -12.46 5.14 21.78
CA ALA A 193 -13.60 5.77 22.43
C ALA A 193 -13.24 6.13 23.88
N SER A 194 -13.20 7.42 24.18
CA SER A 194 -13.28 7.90 25.56
C SER A 194 -14.64 7.45 26.11
N THR A 195 -14.63 6.68 27.21
CA THR A 195 -15.83 6.24 27.91
C THR A 195 -16.66 7.43 28.37
N ASP A 196 -17.79 7.69 27.71
CA ASP A 196 -18.92 8.38 28.31
C ASP A 196 -20.14 7.46 28.23
N SER A 197 -20.53 6.98 29.40
CA SER A 197 -21.76 6.25 29.62
C SER A 197 -22.97 7.18 29.43
N THR A 198 -23.71 7.03 28.34
CA THR A 198 -25.18 7.12 28.37
C THR A 198 -25.75 6.17 27.31
N THR A 199 -26.63 5.32 27.80
CA THR A 199 -27.37 4.27 27.09
C THR A 199 -28.26 4.84 26.00
N ASP A 200 -28.13 4.33 24.77
CA ASP A 200 -29.29 3.85 24.02
C ASP A 200 -28.85 2.82 22.97
N ASP A 201 -29.51 1.66 23.06
CA ASP A 201 -29.36 0.47 22.23
C ASP A 201 -29.85 0.75 20.80
N ARG A 202 -29.07 0.40 19.77
CA ARG A 202 -29.45 -0.56 18.71
C ARG A 202 -28.39 -0.69 17.60
N SER A 203 -27.92 -1.92 17.49
CA SER A 203 -27.63 -2.69 16.26
C SER A 203 -26.27 -2.55 15.54
N LEU A 204 -25.64 -3.74 15.40
CA LEU A 204 -24.74 -4.26 14.36
C LEU A 204 -23.23 -4.40 14.65
N GLU A 205 -22.86 -5.65 14.91
CA GLU A 205 -21.83 -6.47 14.24
C GLU A 205 -20.34 -6.02 14.21
N ASN A 206 -19.54 -6.84 14.90
CA ASN A 206 -18.40 -7.63 14.37
C ASN A 206 -16.93 -7.14 14.43
N PHE A 207 -16.09 -8.10 14.90
CA PHE A 207 -14.65 -8.35 14.73
C PHE A 207 -13.56 -7.65 15.59
N HIS A 208 -13.15 -8.40 16.62
CA HIS A 208 -11.78 -8.83 17.01
C HIS A 208 -10.71 -7.83 17.51
N GLU A 209 -10.55 -7.85 18.84
CA GLU A 209 -9.27 -7.96 19.58
C GLU A 209 -8.49 -9.24 19.12
N ASP A 210 -7.16 -9.37 19.15
CA ASP A 210 -6.19 -8.91 20.16
C ASP A 210 -4.75 -8.85 19.60
N PHE A 211 -3.99 -7.87 20.10
CA PHE A 211 -2.54 -7.73 19.94
C PHE A 211 -1.92 -7.84 21.34
N SER A 212 -1.25 -8.95 21.67
CA SER A 212 -0.55 -9.10 22.95
C SER A 212 0.97 -9.26 22.75
N VAL A 213 1.68 -8.34 23.38
CA VAL A 213 3.14 -8.15 23.46
C VAL A 213 3.75 -9.02 24.55
N LEU A 214 5.00 -9.50 24.38
CA LEU A 214 6.18 -9.33 25.27
C LEU A 214 7.32 -10.26 24.78
N SER A 215 8.48 -9.73 24.35
CA SER A 215 9.67 -9.38 25.17
C SER A 215 10.35 -10.65 25.75
N SER A 216 11.64 -10.93 25.66
CA SER A 216 12.86 -10.11 25.57
C SER A 216 14.08 -11.04 25.31
N THR A 217 15.24 -10.44 24.98
CA THR A 217 16.64 -10.89 25.32
C THR A 217 17.19 -12.16 24.64
N GLN A 218 18.46 -12.32 24.21
CA GLN A 218 19.66 -11.49 24.07
C GLN A 218 20.72 -12.34 23.29
N SER A 219 21.64 -11.66 22.59
CA SER A 219 23.09 -11.96 22.42
C SER A 219 23.63 -13.38 22.11
N VAL A 220 24.40 -13.42 21.01
CA VAL A 220 25.69 -14.11 20.74
C VAL A 220 26.14 -15.32 21.57
N ALA A 221 26.56 -16.34 20.81
CA ALA A 221 27.19 -17.59 21.22
C ALA A 221 28.63 -17.47 21.71
N SER A 222 29.03 -18.44 22.55
CA SER A 222 30.27 -19.24 22.68
C SER A 222 30.25 -19.81 24.11
N GLU A 223 30.58 -21.04 24.51
CA GLU A 223 31.02 -22.30 23.94
C GLU A 223 31.05 -23.32 25.13
N GLN A 224 31.14 -24.64 24.87
CA GLN A 224 31.58 -25.73 25.77
C GLN A 224 30.60 -26.51 26.70
N ASN A 225 30.43 -27.77 26.31
CA ASN A 225 30.51 -29.04 27.06
C ASN A 225 29.45 -29.54 28.09
N GLU A 226 28.95 -30.74 27.71
CA GLU A 226 28.76 -31.98 28.48
C GLU A 226 27.55 -32.23 29.41
N ASN A 227 26.73 -33.19 28.94
CA ASN A 227 26.26 -34.41 29.62
C ASN A 227 25.59 -34.33 31.01
N ARG A 228 24.29 -34.66 31.08
CA ARG A 228 23.73 -35.92 31.66
C ARG A 228 22.18 -35.88 31.81
N PHE A 229 21.52 -36.89 31.20
CA PHE A 229 20.43 -37.78 31.71
C PHE A 229 19.83 -37.45 33.11
N CYS A 230 18.56 -37.64 33.48
CA CYS A 230 17.38 -38.31 32.89
C CYS A 230 16.10 -38.02 33.73
N GLN A 231 14.91 -38.17 33.08
CA GLN A 231 13.60 -38.64 33.60
C GLN A 231 12.91 -37.83 34.74
N THR A 232 11.60 -37.55 34.73
CA THR A 232 10.43 -38.44 34.51
C THR A 232 9.12 -37.64 34.29
N LEU A 233 8.18 -38.24 33.52
CA LEU A 233 6.68 -38.15 33.59
C LEU A 233 6.01 -36.81 33.21
N ALA A 234 5.50 -36.64 31.98
CA ALA A 234 4.21 -37.10 31.40
C ALA A 234 3.04 -36.10 31.57
N ASP A 235 2.56 -35.64 30.40
CA ASP A 235 1.25 -35.10 30.01
C ASP A 235 0.70 -33.78 30.58
N THR A 236 0.77 -32.73 29.76
CA THR A 236 -0.36 -32.15 28.98
C THR A 236 -0.02 -30.70 28.62
N LYS A 237 0.52 -30.44 27.42
CA LYS A 237 0.62 -29.08 26.86
C LYS A 237 0.37 -29.10 25.36
N VAL A 238 -0.73 -28.47 24.97
CA VAL A 238 -1.07 -28.02 23.61
C VAL A 238 0.12 -27.22 23.06
N LYS A 239 0.67 -27.69 21.94
CA LYS A 239 1.79 -27.07 21.20
C LYS A 239 1.22 -26.33 19.99
N ASP A 240 1.04 -25.02 20.10
CA ASP A 240 0.98 -24.16 18.92
C ASP A 240 2.41 -23.74 18.54
N SER A 241 3.09 -24.61 17.82
CA SER A 241 4.26 -24.27 17.02
C SER A 241 4.05 -24.90 15.66
N ILE A 242 3.48 -24.14 14.71
CA ILE A 242 3.27 -24.61 13.34
C ILE A 242 4.65 -24.95 12.74
N ASP A 243 4.91 -26.23 12.52
CA ASP A 243 6.15 -26.70 11.91
C ASP A 243 6.19 -26.22 10.45
N SER A 244 7.17 -25.37 10.12
CA SER A 244 7.34 -24.83 8.76
C SER A 244 7.56 -25.93 7.72
N ASN A 245 8.04 -27.10 8.13
CA ASN A 245 8.19 -28.27 7.27
C ASN A 245 6.85 -28.92 6.92
N GLU A 246 5.97 -29.07 7.91
CA GLU A 246 4.63 -29.63 7.75
C GLU A 246 3.77 -28.72 6.87
N LEU A 247 3.82 -27.40 7.10
CA LEU A 247 3.14 -26.43 6.26
C LEU A 247 3.62 -26.45 4.80
N LEU A 248 4.94 -26.60 4.57
CA LEU A 248 5.49 -26.73 3.20
C LEU A 248 4.95 -27.98 2.52
N ARG A 249 4.90 -29.10 3.25
CA ARG A 249 4.41 -30.38 2.76
C ARG A 249 2.91 -30.29 2.42
N ASP A 250 2.10 -29.66 3.27
CA ASP A 250 0.67 -29.47 3.03
C ASP A 250 0.38 -28.58 1.82
N CYS A 251 1.07 -27.45 1.71
CA CYS A 251 0.94 -26.55 0.55
C CYS A 251 1.33 -27.28 -0.75
N PHE A 252 2.37 -28.11 -0.69
CA PHE A 252 2.84 -28.90 -1.83
C PHE A 252 1.80 -29.95 -2.25
N LEU A 253 1.23 -30.71 -1.31
CA LEU A 253 0.20 -31.73 -1.60
C LEU A 253 -1.09 -31.08 -2.15
N ARG A 254 -1.50 -29.93 -1.61
CA ARG A 254 -2.63 -29.15 -2.15
C ARG A 254 -2.35 -28.67 -3.58
N GLY A 255 -1.14 -28.18 -3.84
CA GLY A 255 -0.70 -27.76 -5.17
C GLY A 255 -0.74 -28.91 -6.18
N LEU A 256 -0.29 -30.11 -5.80
CA LEU A 256 -0.35 -31.30 -6.65
C LEU A 256 -1.79 -31.70 -7.03
N ASN A 257 -2.74 -31.54 -6.11
CA ASN A 257 -4.15 -31.83 -6.38
C ASN A 257 -4.80 -30.87 -7.40
N GLN A 258 -4.24 -29.68 -7.61
CA GLN A 258 -4.76 -28.72 -8.60
C GLN A 258 -4.29 -28.99 -10.03
N ILE A 259 -3.22 -29.77 -10.21
CA ILE A 259 -2.58 -29.97 -11.51
C ILE A 259 -3.24 -31.13 -12.26
N LYS A 260 -3.63 -30.85 -13.49
CA LYS A 260 -4.15 -31.85 -14.43
C LYS A 260 -3.01 -32.43 -15.28
N ASP A 261 -3.14 -33.69 -15.71
CA ASP A 261 -2.06 -34.39 -16.42
C ASP A 261 -1.71 -33.76 -17.77
N ASN A 262 -2.66 -33.03 -18.37
CA ASN A 262 -2.46 -32.30 -19.63
C ASN A 262 -1.56 -31.06 -19.50
N GLN A 263 -1.16 -30.67 -18.29
CA GLN A 263 -0.28 -29.53 -18.02
C GLN A 263 1.18 -29.95 -17.76
N LEU A 264 1.47 -31.25 -17.81
CA LEU A 264 2.82 -31.81 -17.66
C LEU A 264 3.41 -32.19 -19.03
N PRO A 265 4.74 -32.11 -19.21
CA PRO A 265 5.76 -31.76 -18.23
C PRO A 265 5.89 -30.23 -17.99
N MET A 266 6.13 -29.81 -16.74
CA MET A 266 6.27 -28.38 -16.40
C MET A 266 7.57 -28.05 -15.66
N PRO A 267 8.18 -26.87 -15.87
CA PRO A 267 9.36 -26.44 -15.13
C PRO A 267 9.07 -26.30 -13.62
N VAL A 268 9.98 -26.78 -12.79
CA VAL A 268 9.82 -26.76 -11.32
C VAL A 268 9.62 -25.36 -10.75
N ASN A 269 10.28 -24.34 -11.32
CA ASN A 269 10.11 -22.95 -10.87
C ASN A 269 8.66 -22.46 -11.05
N VAL A 270 8.03 -22.84 -12.16
CA VAL A 270 6.63 -22.51 -12.47
C VAL A 270 5.70 -23.25 -11.52
N PHE A 271 5.94 -24.55 -11.32
CA PHE A 271 5.21 -25.37 -10.36
C PHE A 271 5.24 -24.75 -8.94
N TYR A 272 6.44 -24.45 -8.44
CA TYR A 272 6.62 -23.96 -7.08
C TYR A 272 5.94 -22.58 -6.87
N ALA A 273 6.11 -21.66 -7.81
CA ALA A 273 5.55 -20.31 -7.70
C ALA A 273 4.02 -20.29 -7.87
N GLN A 274 3.47 -21.04 -8.82
CA GLN A 274 2.05 -20.95 -9.18
C GLN A 274 1.15 -21.89 -8.39
N TYR A 275 1.68 -23.02 -7.90
CA TYR A 275 0.87 -24.06 -7.26
C TYR A 275 1.25 -24.35 -5.81
N VAL A 276 2.49 -24.11 -5.37
CA VAL A 276 2.89 -24.35 -3.97
C VAL A 276 2.75 -23.07 -3.13
N LEU A 277 3.31 -21.95 -3.60
CA LEU A 277 3.26 -20.68 -2.87
C LEU A 277 1.86 -20.04 -2.82
N THR A 278 0.96 -20.41 -3.73
CA THR A 278 -0.42 -19.92 -3.78
C THR A 278 -1.35 -20.62 -2.78
N GLN A 279 -0.94 -21.77 -2.22
CA GLN A 279 -1.74 -22.56 -1.27
C GLN A 279 -1.43 -22.21 0.19
N ARG A 280 -0.55 -21.24 0.42
CA ARG A 280 -0.20 -20.80 1.78
C ARG A 280 -1.31 -19.93 2.38
N PRO A 281 -1.60 -20.04 3.68
CA PRO A 281 -2.47 -19.09 4.37
C PRO A 281 -1.92 -17.67 4.26
N ALA A 282 -2.79 -16.67 4.10
CA ALA A 282 -2.40 -15.26 3.95
C ALA A 282 -1.59 -14.73 5.16
N SER A 283 -1.71 -15.38 6.32
CA SER A 283 -1.02 -15.06 7.57
C SER A 283 0.42 -15.60 7.67
N VAL A 284 0.86 -16.51 6.80
CA VAL A 284 2.16 -17.19 6.94
C VAL A 284 3.02 -17.06 5.68
N ASN A 285 4.27 -16.62 5.86
CA ASN A 285 5.29 -16.64 4.81
C ASN A 285 6.08 -17.95 4.86
N LEU A 286 5.95 -18.75 3.80
CA LEU A 286 6.64 -20.03 3.66
C LEU A 286 8.09 -19.80 3.22
N ASP A 287 9.04 -19.99 4.13
CA ASP A 287 10.47 -19.88 3.83
C ASP A 287 11.14 -21.26 3.79
N ILE A 288 11.49 -21.72 2.60
CA ILE A 288 12.15 -23.02 2.41
C ILE A 288 13.49 -23.12 3.12
N LYS A 289 14.14 -22.00 3.45
CA LYS A 289 15.40 -21.99 4.21
C LYS A 289 15.24 -22.43 5.66
N LYS A 290 14.03 -22.29 6.21
CA LYS A 290 13.68 -22.76 7.56
C LYS A 290 13.33 -24.24 7.60
N THR A 291 13.11 -24.85 6.45
CA THR A 291 12.87 -26.29 6.33
C THR A 291 14.19 -27.07 6.24
N PRO A 292 14.23 -28.35 6.63
CA PRO A 292 15.46 -29.16 6.62
C PRO A 292 16.10 -29.27 5.23
N TYR A 293 15.33 -29.04 4.16
CA TYR A 293 15.78 -29.13 2.78
C TYR A 293 16.60 -27.93 2.32
N LYS A 294 16.37 -26.74 2.91
CA LYS A 294 17.05 -25.45 2.62
C LYS A 294 16.99 -24.93 1.17
N LYS A 295 16.65 -25.78 0.18
CA LYS A 295 16.55 -25.52 -1.26
C LYS A 295 15.40 -26.32 -1.88
N VAL A 296 14.75 -25.74 -2.90
CA VAL A 296 13.59 -26.36 -3.60
C VAL A 296 13.98 -27.69 -4.25
N GLY A 297 15.14 -27.75 -4.92
CA GLY A 297 15.60 -28.99 -5.56
C GLY A 297 15.76 -30.15 -4.58
N VAL A 298 16.34 -29.89 -3.40
CA VAL A 298 16.55 -30.91 -2.34
C VAL A 298 15.22 -31.41 -1.79
N PHE A 299 14.25 -30.51 -1.60
CA PHE A 299 12.90 -30.87 -1.18
C PHE A 299 12.20 -31.77 -2.21
N LEU A 300 12.27 -31.42 -3.49
CA LEU A 300 11.60 -32.19 -4.54
C LEU A 300 12.27 -33.55 -4.78
N SER A 301 13.60 -33.65 -4.63
CA SER A 301 14.28 -34.95 -4.62
C SER A 301 13.81 -35.83 -3.46
N ALA A 302 13.53 -35.26 -2.28
CA ALA A 302 12.94 -35.99 -1.17
C ALA A 302 11.50 -36.45 -1.49
N MET A 303 10.66 -35.58 -2.08
CA MET A 303 9.30 -35.94 -2.49
C MET A 303 9.27 -36.98 -3.63
N GLN A 304 10.30 -37.01 -4.48
CA GLN A 304 10.49 -38.06 -5.48
C GLN A 304 10.87 -39.39 -4.83
N ASN A 305 11.73 -39.39 -3.80
CA ASN A 305 12.07 -40.59 -3.05
C ASN A 305 10.86 -41.16 -2.29
N GLU A 306 9.96 -40.29 -1.84
CA GLU A 306 8.67 -40.65 -1.26
C GLU A 306 7.61 -41.08 -2.30
N ARG A 307 7.99 -41.14 -3.59
CA ARG A 307 7.15 -41.56 -4.73
C ARG A 307 5.86 -40.74 -4.88
N LEU A 308 5.93 -39.43 -4.66
CA LEU A 308 4.83 -38.50 -4.91
C LEU A 308 4.89 -37.88 -6.32
N ILE A 309 6.11 -37.70 -6.85
CA ILE A 309 6.36 -37.04 -8.14
C ILE A 309 7.51 -37.71 -8.89
N GLU A 310 7.54 -37.53 -10.21
CA GLU A 310 8.69 -37.88 -11.04
C GLU A 310 9.34 -36.62 -11.61
N LEU A 311 10.64 -36.42 -11.36
CA LEU A 311 11.40 -35.31 -11.92
C LEU A 311 12.25 -35.77 -13.12
N GLY A 312 12.44 -34.86 -14.06
CA GLY A 312 13.43 -34.94 -15.12
C GLY A 312 14.45 -33.82 -15.00
N GLU A 313 15.71 -34.12 -15.32
CA GLU A 313 16.79 -33.15 -15.38
C GLU A 313 17.34 -33.08 -16.82
N PRO A 314 16.68 -32.31 -17.72
CA PRO A 314 17.16 -32.16 -19.10
C PRO A 314 18.51 -31.46 -19.21
N LYS A 315 18.89 -30.65 -18.21
CA LYS A 315 20.19 -29.98 -18.08
C LYS A 315 20.59 -29.96 -16.61
N PRO A 316 21.89 -30.05 -16.27
CA PRO A 316 22.34 -30.04 -14.89
C PRO A 316 21.84 -28.78 -14.15
N GLY A 317 21.08 -28.99 -13.07
CA GLY A 317 20.49 -27.93 -12.25
C GLY A 317 19.12 -27.40 -12.70
N ILE A 318 18.55 -27.89 -13.81
CA ILE A 318 17.20 -27.52 -14.28
C ILE A 318 16.27 -28.71 -14.13
N PHE A 319 15.37 -28.64 -13.15
CA PHE A 319 14.37 -29.68 -12.89
C PHE A 319 13.04 -29.40 -13.61
N VAL A 320 12.46 -30.46 -14.16
CA VAL A 320 11.14 -30.48 -14.81
C VAL A 320 10.29 -31.55 -14.14
N LEU A 321 9.08 -31.21 -13.74
CA LEU A 321 8.09 -32.15 -13.23
C LEU A 321 7.49 -32.93 -14.41
N LYS A 322 7.70 -34.24 -14.46
CA LYS A 322 7.28 -35.11 -15.57
C LYS A 322 5.90 -35.73 -15.34
N SER A 323 5.67 -36.31 -14.16
CA SER A 323 4.41 -36.97 -13.81
C SER A 323 4.16 -36.83 -12.30
N ILE A 324 2.90 -37.01 -11.91
CA ILE A 324 2.44 -36.96 -10.51
C ILE A 324 1.82 -38.31 -10.17
N LEU A 325 2.31 -38.97 -9.12
CA LEU A 325 1.86 -40.30 -8.71
C LEU A 325 0.66 -40.18 -7.76
N ARG A 326 -0.55 -40.13 -8.33
CA ARG A 326 -1.80 -39.85 -7.60
C ARG A 326 -2.24 -40.95 -6.63
N ASP A 327 -1.78 -42.19 -6.83
CA ASP A 327 -2.12 -43.31 -5.95
C ASP A 327 -1.65 -43.10 -4.50
N ASN A 328 -0.49 -42.45 -4.34
CA ASN A 328 0.08 -42.12 -3.01
C ASN A 328 -0.48 -40.82 -2.41
N LEU A 329 -1.09 -39.96 -3.22
CA LEU A 329 -1.72 -38.69 -2.77
C LEU A 329 -3.05 -38.93 -2.06
N ALA A 330 -3.80 -39.98 -2.43
CA ALA A 330 -5.06 -40.32 -1.80
C ALA A 330 -4.90 -40.80 -0.34
N LEU A 331 -3.76 -41.44 -0.03
CA LEU A 331 -3.45 -41.97 1.30
C LEU A 331 -3.10 -40.88 2.33
N LEU A 332 -2.83 -39.65 1.88
CA LEU A 332 -2.48 -38.50 2.74
C LEU A 332 -3.69 -37.59 3.08
N ARG A 333 -4.91 -37.93 2.63
CA ARG A 333 -6.15 -37.17 2.89
C ARG A 333 -6.76 -37.44 4.28
N MET A 334 -5.98 -37.28 5.35
CA MET A 334 -6.49 -37.39 6.74
C MET A 334 -5.98 -36.23 7.60
N SER A 335 -6.14 -35.00 7.10
CA SER A 335 -6.02 -33.77 7.90
C SER A 335 -6.67 -32.61 7.13
N CYS A 336 -7.95 -32.75 6.81
CA CYS A 336 -8.77 -31.65 6.30
C CYS A 336 -9.28 -30.81 7.49
N LEU A 337 -8.76 -29.59 7.65
CA LEU A 337 -9.50 -28.52 8.31
C LEU A 337 -10.65 -28.05 7.39
N PRO A 338 -11.80 -27.65 7.95
CA PRO A 338 -13.04 -27.46 7.20
C PRO A 338 -12.92 -26.40 6.10
N GLU A 339 -13.63 -26.66 5.02
CA GLU A 339 -13.79 -25.77 3.87
C GLU A 339 -14.38 -24.43 4.29
N SER A 340 -13.55 -23.39 4.28
CA SER A 340 -13.97 -22.07 3.82
C SER A 340 -12.85 -21.50 2.98
N ASP A 341 -13.22 -20.89 1.87
CA ASP A 341 -12.36 -20.25 0.87
C ASP A 341 -11.62 -21.22 -0.07
N GLN A 342 -12.38 -21.92 -0.91
CA GLN A 342 -11.86 -22.32 -2.22
C GLN A 342 -11.80 -21.08 -3.13
N PRO A 343 -10.61 -20.63 -3.61
CA PRO A 343 -10.56 -19.70 -4.71
C PRO A 343 -10.90 -20.46 -6.00
N SER A 344 -12.04 -20.10 -6.59
CA SER A 344 -12.47 -20.56 -7.90
C SER A 344 -11.37 -20.37 -8.96
N VAL A 345 -11.10 -21.44 -9.70
CA VAL A 345 -10.15 -21.54 -10.82
C VAL A 345 -10.29 -20.36 -11.80
N PHE A 346 -9.19 -19.64 -11.97
CA PHE A 346 -8.98 -18.65 -13.04
C PHE A 346 -9.13 -19.33 -14.42
N LYS A 347 -10.27 -19.07 -15.09
CA LYS A 347 -10.29 -19.03 -16.55
C LYS A 347 -9.67 -17.70 -16.96
N SER A 348 -8.60 -17.78 -17.75
CA SER A 348 -7.82 -16.66 -18.26
C SER A 348 -8.69 -15.51 -18.78
N SER A 349 -8.76 -14.45 -17.98
CA SER A 349 -9.09 -13.09 -18.39
C SER A 349 -8.04 -12.22 -17.72
N PRO A 350 -7.41 -11.24 -18.40
CA PRO A 350 -6.45 -10.36 -17.74
C PRO A 350 -7.15 -9.69 -16.56
N SER A 351 -6.60 -9.90 -15.36
CA SER A 351 -7.17 -9.47 -14.10
C SER A 351 -7.44 -7.97 -14.11
N LYS A 352 -8.73 -7.59 -14.12
CA LYS A 352 -9.21 -6.22 -13.90
C LYS A 352 -9.10 -5.87 -12.40
N ILE A 353 -7.92 -6.05 -11.80
CA ILE A 353 -7.67 -5.54 -10.45
C ILE A 353 -7.00 -4.19 -10.64
N TRP A 354 -7.85 -3.17 -10.66
CA TRP A 354 -7.46 -1.78 -10.67
C TRP A 354 -7.22 -1.32 -9.23
N PRO A 355 -6.27 -0.39 -8.98
CA PRO A 355 -6.05 0.16 -7.65
C PRO A 355 -7.36 0.69 -7.04
N PRO A 356 -7.52 0.68 -5.70
CA PRO A 356 -8.67 1.27 -5.04
C PRO A 356 -8.85 2.73 -5.50
N GLY A 357 -10.02 3.06 -6.06
CA GLY A 357 -10.32 4.39 -6.64
C GLY A 357 -10.10 4.53 -8.15
N TYR A 358 -9.67 3.49 -8.86
CA TYR A 358 -9.52 3.49 -10.32
C TYR A 358 -10.62 2.65 -10.98
N PHE A 359 -11.47 3.29 -11.79
CA PHE A 359 -12.75 2.75 -12.24
C PHE A 359 -12.70 1.85 -13.49
N GLY A 360 -11.52 1.53 -14.00
CA GLY A 360 -11.39 0.69 -15.19
C GLY A 360 -10.21 1.08 -16.08
N PRO A 361 -9.96 0.34 -17.17
CA PRO A 361 -8.92 0.70 -18.14
C PRO A 361 -9.15 2.13 -18.67
N PRO A 362 -8.08 2.85 -19.05
CA PRO A 362 -8.22 4.17 -19.64
C PRO A 362 -9.10 4.08 -20.89
N HIS A 363 -10.15 4.90 -20.94
CA HIS A 363 -10.97 5.05 -22.13
C HIS A 363 -10.26 6.00 -23.09
N ILE A 364 -9.77 5.45 -24.19
CA ILE A 364 -9.15 6.23 -25.27
C ILE A 364 -10.23 6.44 -26.33
N GLU A 365 -10.51 7.69 -26.67
CA GLU A 365 -11.45 8.05 -27.72
C GLU A 365 -10.78 9.01 -28.70
N ASP A 366 -10.96 8.74 -29.99
CA ASP A 366 -10.50 9.62 -31.05
C ASP A 366 -11.51 10.77 -31.23
N VAL A 367 -11.06 11.99 -30.98
CA VAL A 367 -11.83 13.23 -31.19
C VAL A 367 -11.33 13.99 -32.40
N ARG A 368 -12.23 14.67 -33.11
CA ARG A 368 -11.89 15.57 -34.22
C ARG A 368 -12.07 17.01 -33.79
N ILE A 369 -11.15 17.87 -34.21
CA ILE A 369 -11.21 19.31 -33.93
C ILE A 369 -11.80 20.01 -35.14
N VAL A 370 -12.92 20.71 -34.92
CA VAL A 370 -13.57 21.51 -35.97
C VAL A 370 -12.71 22.74 -36.25
N THR A 371 -12.03 22.76 -37.41
CA THR A 371 -11.16 23.87 -37.82
C THR A 371 -11.40 24.27 -39.28
N GLY A 372 -11.03 25.50 -39.62
CA GLY A 372 -11.02 25.97 -41.01
C GLY A 372 -12.39 26.04 -41.68
N PRO A 373 -12.50 25.73 -42.99
CA PRO A 373 -13.74 25.85 -43.77
C PRO A 373 -14.89 24.99 -43.22
N ALA A 374 -14.58 23.84 -42.62
CA ALA A 374 -15.56 22.95 -42.02
C ALA A 374 -16.33 23.61 -40.86
N SER A 375 -15.77 24.64 -40.20
CA SER A 375 -16.45 25.35 -39.11
C SER A 375 -17.82 25.92 -39.53
N ALA A 376 -17.98 26.36 -40.77
CA ALA A 376 -19.24 26.91 -41.27
C ALA A 376 -20.39 25.89 -41.24
N LEU A 377 -20.08 24.61 -41.48
CA LEU A 377 -21.04 23.51 -41.40
C LEU A 377 -21.43 23.22 -39.95
N PHE A 378 -20.42 23.09 -39.08
CA PHE A 378 -20.62 22.74 -37.67
C PHE A 378 -21.21 23.88 -36.83
N SER A 379 -21.04 25.14 -37.24
CA SER A 379 -21.67 26.29 -36.60
C SER A 379 -23.20 26.30 -36.79
N GLN A 380 -23.74 25.74 -37.88
CA GLN A 380 -25.19 25.58 -38.06
C GLN A 380 -25.78 24.58 -37.03
N ALA A 381 -24.96 23.63 -36.57
CA ALA A 381 -25.31 22.67 -35.52
C ALA A 381 -24.97 23.15 -34.11
N GLY A 382 -24.55 24.42 -33.94
CA GLY A 382 -24.28 25.03 -32.64
C GLY A 382 -22.87 24.84 -32.08
N TYR A 383 -21.93 24.31 -32.89
CA TYR A 383 -20.54 24.14 -32.45
C TYR A 383 -19.68 25.37 -32.75
N SER A 384 -18.86 25.76 -31.78
CA SER A 384 -17.89 26.85 -31.93
C SER A 384 -16.61 26.37 -32.65
N PRO A 385 -15.85 27.27 -33.30
CA PRO A 385 -14.55 26.93 -33.86
C PRO A 385 -13.60 26.37 -32.78
N ASN A 386 -12.76 25.39 -33.16
CA ASN A 386 -11.83 24.67 -32.27
C ASN A 386 -12.48 23.76 -31.20
N THR A 387 -13.78 23.46 -31.33
CA THR A 387 -14.43 22.47 -30.46
C THR A 387 -14.01 21.06 -30.84
N CYS A 388 -13.73 20.22 -29.83
CA CYS A 388 -13.50 18.79 -30.00
C CYS A 388 -14.84 18.06 -30.04
N ILE A 389 -15.08 17.28 -31.09
CA ILE A 389 -16.29 16.47 -31.27
C ILE A 389 -15.92 15.00 -31.53
N SER A 390 -16.74 14.05 -31.08
CA SER A 390 -16.53 12.64 -31.40
C SER A 390 -16.80 12.35 -32.88
N GLN A 391 -16.25 11.25 -33.40
CA GLN A 391 -16.55 10.82 -34.78
C GLN A 391 -18.05 10.55 -35.00
N SER A 392 -18.74 10.06 -33.96
CA SER A 392 -20.17 9.74 -34.03
C SER A 392 -21.03 11.01 -34.15
N GLU A 393 -20.70 12.05 -33.40
CA GLU A 393 -21.37 13.36 -33.48
C GLU A 393 -21.07 14.05 -34.79
N ALA A 394 -19.82 14.00 -35.25
CA ALA A 394 -19.44 14.57 -36.54
C ALA A 394 -20.27 13.99 -37.69
N ARG A 395 -20.47 12.65 -37.69
CA ARG A 395 -21.35 11.98 -38.66
C ARG A 395 -22.80 12.42 -38.53
N LYS A 396 -23.36 12.47 -37.31
CA LYS A 396 -24.74 12.92 -37.09
C LYS A 396 -24.99 14.33 -37.62
N VAL A 397 -24.02 15.24 -37.45
CA VAL A 397 -24.12 16.63 -37.95
C VAL A 397 -24.12 16.64 -39.48
N ILE A 398 -23.23 15.88 -40.11
CA ILE A 398 -23.16 15.77 -41.58
C ILE A 398 -24.44 15.12 -42.13
N ASP A 399 -24.88 14.00 -41.56
CA ASP A 399 -26.11 13.31 -41.97
C ASP A 399 -27.35 14.22 -41.84
N SER A 400 -27.42 15.00 -40.76
CA SER A 400 -28.51 15.96 -40.56
C SER A 400 -28.47 17.07 -41.60
N TYR A 401 -27.29 17.57 -41.94
CA TYR A 401 -27.11 18.58 -42.98
C TYR A 401 -27.50 18.07 -44.36
N VAL A 402 -27.06 16.86 -44.74
CA VAL A 402 -27.40 16.23 -46.04
C VAL A 402 -28.91 16.06 -46.18
N ARG A 403 -29.59 15.61 -45.12
CA ARG A 403 -31.06 15.48 -45.08
C ARG A 403 -31.75 16.84 -45.16
N GLN A 404 -31.27 17.84 -44.44
CA GLN A 404 -31.87 19.18 -44.42
C GLN A 404 -31.76 19.87 -45.78
N CYS A 405 -30.65 19.69 -46.47
CA CYS A 405 -30.42 20.28 -47.79
C CYS A 405 -30.93 19.41 -48.95
N GLY A 406 -31.45 18.21 -48.70
CA GLY A 406 -32.02 17.32 -49.72
C GLY A 406 -30.99 16.88 -50.78
N ILE A 407 -29.73 16.72 -50.38
CA ILE A 407 -28.59 16.54 -51.31
C ILE A 407 -28.40 15.07 -51.71
N GLN A 408 -29.21 14.18 -51.14
CA GLN A 408 -29.20 12.75 -51.43
C GLN A 408 -29.81 12.48 -52.81
N ARG A 409 -29.12 11.68 -53.63
CA ARG A 409 -29.61 11.34 -54.97
C ARG A 409 -30.86 10.44 -54.87
N GLN A 410 -31.87 10.74 -55.67
CA GLN A 410 -33.16 10.00 -55.65
C GLN A 410 -33.03 8.56 -56.19
N ASP A 411 -32.08 8.32 -57.10
CA ASP A 411 -31.87 7.00 -57.72
C ASP A 411 -31.07 6.04 -56.83
N ASP A 412 -30.14 6.56 -56.03
CA ASP A 412 -29.33 5.78 -55.10
C ASP A 412 -28.98 6.64 -53.86
N PRO A 413 -29.51 6.29 -52.67
CA PRO A 413 -29.29 7.04 -51.45
C PRO A 413 -27.84 6.99 -50.95
N SER A 414 -26.98 6.16 -51.53
CA SER A 414 -25.56 6.05 -51.16
C SER A 414 -24.70 7.19 -51.73
N PHE A 415 -25.26 8.00 -52.66
CA PHE A 415 -24.55 9.09 -53.32
C PHE A 415 -25.14 10.46 -52.93
N GLU A 416 -24.24 11.37 -52.53
CA GLU A 416 -24.55 12.75 -52.20
C GLU A 416 -24.06 13.66 -53.33
N LEU A 417 -24.88 14.63 -53.73
CA LEU A 417 -24.44 15.73 -54.59
C LEU A 417 -23.55 16.69 -53.75
N TYR A 418 -22.58 17.40 -54.33
CA TYR A 418 -21.79 18.36 -53.55
C TYR A 418 -22.49 19.72 -53.50
N SER A 419 -22.69 20.27 -52.29
CA SER A 419 -23.22 21.63 -52.09
C SER A 419 -22.07 22.65 -52.03
N ARG A 420 -22.33 23.96 -52.05
CA ARG A 420 -21.24 24.97 -51.96
C ARG A 420 -20.47 24.95 -50.63
N ILE A 421 -20.98 24.27 -49.61
CA ILE A 421 -20.38 24.20 -48.26
C ILE A 421 -19.61 22.88 -48.06
N LEU A 422 -19.93 21.84 -48.83
CA LEU A 422 -19.26 20.53 -48.85
C LEU A 422 -18.28 20.44 -50.02
#